data_AF-A0A7G3ZCB1-F1
#
_entry.id   AF-A0A7G3ZCB1-F1
#
_cell.length_a   1.000
_cell.length_b   1.000
_cell.length_c   1.000
_cell.angle_alpha   90.00
_cell.angle_beta   90.00
_cell.angle_gamma   90.00
#
_symmetry.space_group_name_H-M   'P 1'
#
loop_
_entity.id
_entity.type
_entity.pdbx_description
1 polymer ?
#
loop_
_entity_poly.entity_id
_entity_poly.type
_entity_poly.pdbx_seq_one_letter_code
_entity_poly.pdbx_strand_id
1 'polypeptide(L)'
;MPASAAQTKAWYRKNGWYTDREEKIVVNRVLRDDPQKGDMNNRQPVSLKELWRSLTDYDLLPIYIVRLLADIGNTPVKNYMTLTLRKLGFSTYQTNALTIPYNVLCTITMVIMGYLTEKINERSFLILVPAVWLIATLIPLRYWPGSQVDIWGTYALLTVILSSPPVWALSISWCSANSNSVRSRAVSAALVNMFSQTANIIGSNIYRADDKPLYHRGNTQLVGIAFGFAGSCLLTKAYYIYRNKHRDAIWSKMTTEEQEEYKLATTDVGNKRLDFRFVH
;
A
#
# COMPACT_ATOMS: atom_id res chain seq x y z
N MET A 1 17.65 18.20 5.37
CA MET A 1 16.45 18.99 4.98
C MET A 1 15.98 19.79 6.20
N PRO A 2 15.38 20.99 6.03
CA PRO A 2 14.84 21.78 7.14
C PRO A 2 13.68 21.07 7.82
N ALA A 3 13.48 21.36 9.11
CA ALA A 3 12.55 20.62 9.97
C ALA A 3 11.07 20.97 9.69
N SER A 4 10.80 22.17 9.18
CA SER A 4 9.48 22.64 8.76
C SER A 4 9.63 23.75 7.72
N ALA A 5 8.53 24.13 7.06
CA ALA A 5 8.50 25.30 6.18
C ALA A 5 8.86 26.61 6.92
N ALA A 6 8.64 26.64 8.25
CA ALA A 6 8.98 27.75 9.13
C ALA A 6 10.45 27.73 9.65
N GLN A 7 11.16 26.61 9.49
CA GLN A 7 12.53 26.45 10.00
C GLN A 7 13.50 26.15 8.85
N THR A 8 13.48 27.01 7.83
CA THR A 8 14.33 26.87 6.65
C THR A 8 15.64 27.63 6.74
N LYS A 9 15.72 28.65 7.61
CA LYS A 9 16.94 29.41 7.92
C LYS A 9 17.89 28.55 8.76
N ALA A 10 19.16 28.51 8.37
CA ALA A 10 20.23 27.78 9.08
C ALA A 10 21.53 28.58 9.04
N TRP A 11 22.53 28.20 9.84
CA TRP A 11 23.82 28.89 9.86
C TRP A 11 24.50 28.92 8.48
N TYR A 12 24.34 27.86 7.68
CA TYR A 12 24.80 27.73 6.29
C TYR A 12 23.78 28.23 5.25
N ARG A 13 22.62 28.73 5.69
CA ARG A 13 21.52 29.21 4.84
C ARG A 13 20.80 30.39 5.50
N LYS A 14 21.46 31.55 5.50
CA LYS A 14 20.97 32.76 6.18
C LYS A 14 19.65 33.29 5.61
N ASN A 15 19.43 33.14 4.31
CA ASN A 15 18.22 33.63 3.63
C ASN A 15 17.03 32.63 3.67
N GLY A 16 17.23 31.42 4.21
CA GLY A 16 16.19 30.38 4.22
C GLY A 16 15.82 29.87 2.82
N TRP A 17 14.67 29.20 2.72
CA TRP A 17 14.07 28.79 1.44
C TRP A 17 12.88 29.64 1.03
N TYR A 18 12.26 30.33 1.98
CA TYR A 18 11.06 31.12 1.78
C TYR A 18 11.28 32.51 2.36
N THR A 19 10.69 33.51 1.73
CA THR A 19 10.46 34.82 2.35
C THR A 19 9.43 34.69 3.47
N ASP A 20 9.40 35.65 4.40
CA ASP A 20 8.44 35.63 5.52
C ASP A 20 6.98 35.62 5.04
N ARG A 21 6.70 36.17 3.84
CA ARG A 21 5.37 36.10 3.20
C ARG A 21 5.07 34.70 2.66
N GLU A 22 6.00 34.08 1.95
CA GLU A 22 5.83 32.73 1.41
C GLU A 22 5.73 31.69 2.52
N GLU A 23 6.50 31.84 3.60
CA GLU A 23 6.42 31.02 4.78
C GLU A 23 5.01 31.05 5.39
N LYS A 24 4.45 32.24 5.60
CA LYS A 24 3.06 32.41 6.08
C LYS A 24 2.05 31.76 5.15
N ILE A 25 2.22 31.89 3.83
CA ILE A 25 1.31 31.27 2.85
C ILE A 25 1.39 29.74 2.94
N VAL A 26 2.60 29.17 2.97
CA VAL A 26 2.82 27.72 3.04
C VAL A 26 2.29 27.15 4.35
N VAL A 27 2.61 27.78 5.49
CA VAL A 27 2.13 27.33 6.81
C VAL A 27 0.61 27.40 6.90
N ASN A 28 -0.01 28.51 6.50
CA ASN A 28 -1.47 28.64 6.51
C ASN A 28 -2.14 27.65 5.56
N ARG A 29 -1.56 27.38 4.39
CA ARG A 29 -2.08 26.36 3.48
C ARG A 29 -2.05 24.98 4.14
N VAL A 30 -0.93 24.59 4.74
CA VAL A 30 -0.77 23.29 5.40
C VAL A 30 -1.75 23.12 6.57
N LEU A 31 -1.95 24.17 7.37
CA LEU A 31 -2.87 24.17 8.50
C LEU A 31 -4.34 24.24 8.08
N ARG A 32 -4.66 24.92 6.97
CA ARG A 32 -6.00 24.89 6.38
C ARG A 32 -6.34 23.53 5.77
N ASP A 33 -5.36 22.87 5.15
CA ASP A 33 -5.53 21.53 4.61
C ASP A 33 -5.71 20.49 5.73
N ASP A 34 -5.00 20.65 6.85
CA ASP A 34 -5.10 19.76 8.01
C ASP A 34 -4.59 20.47 9.28
N PRO A 35 -5.48 20.97 10.15
CA PRO A 35 -5.10 21.68 11.37
C PRO A 35 -4.25 20.84 12.33
N GLN A 36 -4.38 19.50 12.27
CA GLN A 36 -3.62 18.59 13.13
C GLN A 36 -2.12 18.56 12.79
N LYS A 37 -1.73 19.05 11.61
CA LYS A 37 -0.31 19.19 11.24
C LYS A 37 0.41 20.28 12.03
N GLY A 38 -0.32 21.20 12.66
CA GLY A 38 0.24 22.23 13.54
C GLY A 38 0.58 21.73 14.94
N ASP A 39 -0.04 20.62 15.37
CA ASP A 39 0.10 20.06 16.72
C ASP A 39 1.40 19.23 16.87
N MET A 40 1.99 18.81 15.75
CA MET A 40 3.18 17.94 15.79
C MET A 40 4.48 18.74 15.71
N ASN A 41 5.24 18.72 16.81
CA ASN A 41 6.66 19.04 16.76
C ASN A 41 7.39 17.83 16.15
N ASN A 42 8.08 18.00 15.01
CA ASN A 42 8.73 16.93 14.22
C ASN A 42 9.81 16.12 15.00
N ARG A 43 10.05 16.45 16.28
CA ARG A 43 11.02 15.84 17.20
C ARG A 43 10.39 15.13 18.41
N GLN A 44 9.06 15.07 18.54
CA GLN A 44 8.46 14.33 19.64
C GLN A 44 8.54 12.81 19.38
N PRO A 45 9.16 12.03 20.29
CA PRO A 45 9.22 10.58 20.15
C PRO A 45 7.83 9.97 20.25
N VAL A 46 7.59 8.92 19.46
CA VAL A 46 6.37 8.11 19.58
C VAL A 46 6.43 7.37 20.91
N SER A 47 5.44 7.55 21.78
CA SER A 47 5.39 6.83 23.05
C SER A 47 5.05 5.35 22.84
N LEU A 48 5.53 4.47 23.72
CA LEU A 48 5.20 3.03 23.67
C LEU A 48 3.68 2.78 23.72
N LYS A 49 2.95 3.59 24.47
CA LYS A 49 1.48 3.53 24.55
C LYS A 49 0.82 3.78 23.19
N GLU A 50 1.35 4.73 22.42
CA GLU A 50 0.81 5.09 21.11
C GLU A 50 1.23 4.13 20.01
N LEU A 51 2.44 3.57 20.12
CA LEU A 51 2.87 2.44 19.31
C LEU A 51 1.88 1.27 19.51
N TRP A 52 1.60 0.90 20.75
CA TRP A 52 0.67 -0.18 21.07
C TRP A 52 -0.76 0.12 20.61
N ARG A 53 -1.23 1.36 20.76
CA ARG A 53 -2.54 1.80 20.25
C ARG A 53 -2.64 1.70 18.73
N SER A 54 -1.56 2.01 18.01
CA SER A 54 -1.52 1.93 16.54
C SER A 54 -1.39 0.48 16.05
N LEU A 55 -0.70 -0.37 16.81
CA LEU A 55 -0.58 -1.82 16.55
C LEU A 55 -1.92 -2.55 16.72
N THR A 56 -2.68 -2.16 17.74
CA THR A 56 -3.98 -2.76 18.08
C THR A 56 -5.15 -2.09 17.34
N ASP A 57 -4.86 -1.23 16.38
CA ASP A 57 -5.89 -0.57 15.60
C ASP A 57 -6.50 -1.53 14.57
N TYR A 58 -7.60 -2.14 14.97
CA TYR A 58 -8.39 -3.05 14.15
C TYR A 58 -8.96 -2.41 12.88
N ASP A 59 -9.08 -1.07 12.81
CA ASP A 59 -9.58 -0.40 11.61
C ASP A 59 -8.51 -0.33 10.51
N LEU A 60 -7.21 -0.49 10.84
CA LEU A 60 -6.11 -0.49 9.87
C LEU A 60 -5.62 -1.90 9.50
N LEU A 61 -5.90 -2.89 10.35
CA LEU A 61 -5.54 -4.29 10.14
C LEU A 61 -5.98 -4.84 8.76
N PRO A 62 -7.18 -4.54 8.22
CA PRO A 62 -7.57 -4.99 6.89
C PRO A 62 -6.59 -4.57 5.79
N ILE A 63 -6.08 -3.33 5.84
CA ILE A 63 -5.09 -2.83 4.86
C ILE A 63 -3.77 -3.60 4.97
N TYR A 64 -3.35 -3.97 6.19
CA TYR A 64 -2.13 -4.76 6.39
C TYR A 64 -2.28 -6.18 5.82
N ILE A 65 -3.44 -6.81 5.98
CA ILE A 65 -3.74 -8.13 5.41
C ILE A 65 -3.75 -8.07 3.88
N VAL A 66 -4.39 -7.05 3.31
CA VAL A 66 -4.40 -6.79 1.86
C VAL A 66 -2.97 -6.66 1.34
N ARG A 67 -2.11 -5.90 2.03
CA ARG A 67 -0.69 -5.75 1.68
C ARG A 67 0.07 -7.08 1.75
N LEU A 68 -0.12 -7.83 2.83
CA LEU A 68 0.53 -9.12 3.06
C LEU A 68 0.22 -10.08 1.89
N LEU A 69 -1.06 -10.27 1.56
CA LEU A 69 -1.48 -11.20 0.51
C LEU A 69 -0.98 -10.78 -0.87
N ALA A 70 -0.98 -9.48 -1.18
CA ALA A 70 -0.46 -8.96 -2.44
C ALA A 70 1.03 -9.27 -2.65
N ASP A 71 1.85 -9.08 -1.61
CA ASP A 71 3.30 -9.32 -1.71
C ASP A 71 3.66 -10.79 -1.72
N ILE A 72 2.92 -11.63 -0.97
CA ILE A 72 3.09 -13.10 -1.04
C ILE A 72 2.89 -13.58 -2.48
N GLY A 73 1.92 -13.00 -3.21
CA GLY A 73 1.65 -13.34 -4.60
C GLY A 73 2.77 -12.97 -5.58
N ASN A 74 3.44 -11.83 -5.35
CA ASN A 74 4.40 -11.26 -6.29
C ASN A 74 5.84 -11.78 -6.12
N THR A 75 6.28 -11.97 -4.87
CA THR A 75 7.67 -12.32 -4.55
C THR A 75 8.17 -13.63 -5.17
N PRO A 76 7.40 -14.74 -5.16
CA PRO A 76 7.85 -15.99 -5.75
C PRO A 76 8.06 -15.87 -7.26
N VAL A 77 7.15 -15.16 -7.95
CA VAL A 77 7.19 -14.96 -9.40
C VAL A 77 8.44 -14.20 -9.82
N LYS A 78 8.82 -13.15 -9.06
CA LYS A 78 10.07 -12.39 -9.30
C LYS A 78 11.31 -13.27 -9.18
N ASN A 79 11.40 -14.04 -8.11
CA ASN A 79 12.53 -14.95 -7.90
C ASN A 79 12.60 -15.99 -9.02
N TYR A 80 11.43 -16.48 -9.44
CA TYR A 80 11.33 -17.51 -10.46
C TYR A 80 11.72 -17.04 -11.85
N MET A 81 11.38 -15.81 -12.24
CA MET A 81 11.88 -15.19 -13.47
C MET A 81 13.41 -15.30 -13.58
N THR A 82 14.13 -14.93 -12.51
CA THR A 82 15.60 -14.99 -12.53
C THR A 82 16.14 -16.42 -12.58
N LEU A 83 15.45 -17.38 -11.94
CA LEU A 83 15.83 -18.80 -11.95
C LEU A 83 15.61 -19.45 -13.31
N THR A 84 14.46 -19.19 -13.95
CA THR A 84 14.14 -19.69 -15.29
C THR A 84 15.15 -19.15 -16.29
N LEU A 85 15.48 -17.85 -16.25
CA LEU A 85 16.49 -17.26 -17.14
C LEU A 85 17.89 -17.84 -16.93
N ARG A 86 18.33 -18.05 -15.67
CA ARG A 86 19.65 -18.64 -15.40
C ARG A 86 19.77 -20.11 -15.83
N LYS A 87 18.70 -20.90 -15.72
CA LYS A 87 18.69 -22.31 -16.18
C LYS A 87 18.97 -22.45 -17.68
N LEU A 88 18.79 -21.37 -18.44
CA LEU A 88 18.93 -21.33 -19.89
C LEU A 88 20.32 -20.89 -20.35
N GLY A 89 21.27 -20.76 -19.41
CA GLY A 89 22.65 -20.39 -19.71
C GLY A 89 22.87 -18.88 -19.86
N PHE A 90 21.84 -18.05 -19.64
CA PHE A 90 22.05 -16.60 -19.59
C PHE A 90 22.93 -16.22 -18.40
N SER A 91 23.90 -15.35 -18.65
CA SER A 91 24.72 -14.77 -17.58
C SER A 91 23.87 -13.94 -16.61
N THR A 92 24.40 -13.67 -15.43
CA THR A 92 23.77 -12.77 -14.45
C THR A 92 23.46 -11.40 -15.06
N TYR A 93 24.36 -10.88 -15.90
CA TYR A 93 24.18 -9.62 -16.61
C TYR A 93 22.98 -9.65 -17.56
N GLN A 94 22.89 -10.69 -18.41
CA GLN A 94 21.77 -10.85 -19.34
C GLN A 94 20.43 -11.06 -18.62
N THR A 95 20.43 -11.85 -17.53
CA THR A 95 19.23 -12.07 -16.70
C THR A 95 18.73 -10.76 -16.12
N ASN A 96 19.63 -9.90 -15.62
CA ASN A 96 19.26 -8.59 -15.10
C ASN A 96 18.76 -7.66 -16.22
N ALA A 97 19.38 -7.66 -17.40
CA ALA A 97 18.91 -6.88 -18.54
C ALA A 97 17.49 -7.28 -18.98
N LEU A 98 17.15 -8.57 -18.92
CA LEU A 98 15.80 -9.08 -19.20
C LEU A 98 14.77 -8.71 -18.13
N THR A 99 15.16 -8.10 -17.02
CA THR A 99 14.19 -7.51 -16.07
C THR A 99 13.70 -6.13 -16.51
N ILE A 100 14.44 -5.44 -17.39
CA ILE A 100 14.12 -4.08 -17.82
C ILE A 100 12.71 -3.97 -18.40
N PRO A 101 12.25 -4.87 -19.30
CA PRO A 101 10.93 -4.73 -19.92
C PRO A 101 9.79 -4.73 -18.91
N TYR A 102 9.77 -5.65 -17.94
CA TYR A 102 8.70 -5.65 -16.94
C TYR A 102 8.78 -4.43 -16.02
N ASN A 103 9.97 -3.92 -15.70
CA ASN A 103 10.13 -2.73 -14.87
C ASN A 103 9.60 -1.46 -15.57
N VAL A 104 9.85 -1.33 -16.87
CA VAL A 104 9.28 -0.24 -17.70
C VAL A 104 7.76 -0.32 -17.71
N LEU A 105 7.20 -1.50 -17.98
CA LEU A 105 5.75 -1.69 -17.96
C LEU A 105 5.15 -1.43 -16.57
N CYS A 106 5.80 -1.89 -15.50
CA CYS A 106 5.40 -1.62 -14.11
C CYS A 106 5.40 -0.11 -13.80
N THR A 107 6.36 0.65 -14.34
CA THR A 107 6.38 2.11 -14.19
C THR A 107 5.19 2.76 -14.90
N ILE A 108 4.88 2.32 -16.12
CA ILE A 108 3.71 2.81 -16.89
C ILE A 108 2.41 2.48 -16.15
N THR A 109 2.22 1.23 -15.72
CA THR A 109 1.01 0.82 -14.99
C THR A 109 0.90 1.51 -13.64
N MET A 110 2.02 1.76 -12.95
CA MET A 110 2.04 2.56 -11.72
C MET A 110 1.52 3.98 -11.92
N VAL A 111 1.98 4.69 -12.95
CA VAL A 111 1.57 6.06 -13.24
C VAL A 111 0.09 6.12 -13.62
N ILE A 112 -0.36 5.22 -14.51
CA ILE A 112 -1.76 5.11 -14.90
C ILE A 112 -2.63 4.87 -13.66
N MET A 113 -2.20 3.95 -12.80
CA MET A 113 -2.96 3.59 -11.61
C MET A 113 -3.01 4.71 -10.58
N GLY A 114 -1.90 5.45 -10.41
CA GLY A 114 -1.87 6.65 -9.58
C GLY A 114 -2.89 7.69 -10.06
N TYR A 115 -2.90 7.99 -11.36
CA TYR A 115 -3.85 8.92 -11.96
C TYR A 115 -5.31 8.46 -11.82
N LEU A 116 -5.59 7.18 -12.07
CA LEU A 116 -6.94 6.63 -11.90
C LEU A 116 -7.39 6.68 -10.44
N THR A 117 -6.48 6.53 -9.48
CA THR A 117 -6.78 6.63 -8.05
C THR A 117 -7.24 8.02 -7.65
N GLU A 118 -6.58 9.04 -8.16
CA GLU A 118 -6.99 10.42 -7.91
C GLU A 118 -8.31 10.76 -8.62
N LYS A 119 -8.51 10.29 -9.85
CA LYS A 119 -9.71 10.62 -10.64
C LYS A 119 -10.97 9.91 -10.16
N ILE A 120 -10.88 8.63 -9.79
CA ILE A 120 -12.04 7.81 -9.39
C ILE A 120 -12.34 7.97 -7.90
N ASN A 121 -11.32 8.33 -7.09
CA ASN A 121 -11.43 8.51 -5.64
C ASN A 121 -11.96 7.28 -4.88
N GLU A 122 -11.82 6.08 -5.48
CA GLU A 122 -12.22 4.78 -4.91
C GLU A 122 -10.99 3.87 -4.83
N ARG A 123 -10.35 3.82 -3.66
CA ARG A 123 -9.06 3.15 -3.48
C ARG A 123 -9.19 1.63 -3.48
N SER A 124 -10.27 1.07 -2.91
CA SER A 124 -10.41 -0.39 -2.83
C SER A 124 -10.70 -1.01 -4.20
N PHE A 125 -11.46 -0.34 -5.06
CA PHE A 125 -11.75 -0.86 -6.40
C PHE A 125 -10.48 -0.93 -7.25
N LEU A 126 -9.60 0.05 -7.07
CA LEU A 126 -8.33 0.09 -7.77
C LEU A 126 -7.36 -0.95 -7.23
N ILE A 127 -7.35 -1.24 -5.94
CA ILE A 127 -6.50 -2.33 -5.40
C ILE A 127 -6.98 -3.72 -5.86
N LEU A 128 -8.25 -3.87 -6.27
CA LEU A 128 -8.76 -5.10 -6.87
C LEU A 128 -8.15 -5.39 -8.26
N VAL A 129 -7.75 -4.36 -9.02
CA VAL A 129 -7.17 -4.52 -10.37
C VAL A 129 -5.90 -5.38 -10.35
N PRO A 130 -4.87 -5.11 -9.52
CA PRO A 130 -3.72 -6.00 -9.38
C PRO A 130 -4.11 -7.43 -8.96
N ALA A 131 -5.14 -7.60 -8.13
CA ALA A 131 -5.59 -8.93 -7.72
C ALA A 131 -6.15 -9.74 -8.91
N VAL A 132 -7.04 -9.11 -9.70
CA VAL A 132 -7.60 -9.72 -10.92
C VAL A 132 -6.52 -9.97 -11.95
N TRP A 133 -5.56 -9.04 -12.10
CA TRP A 133 -4.41 -9.20 -13.00
C TRP A 133 -3.58 -10.43 -12.63
N LEU A 134 -3.26 -10.61 -11.35
CA LEU A 134 -2.54 -11.79 -10.87
C LEU A 134 -3.31 -13.07 -11.15
N ILE A 135 -4.63 -13.11 -10.88
CA ILE A 135 -5.46 -14.30 -11.16
C ILE A 135 -5.44 -14.62 -12.66
N ALA A 136 -5.68 -13.62 -13.50
CA ALA A 136 -5.76 -13.78 -14.96
C ALA A 136 -4.44 -14.27 -15.58
N THR A 137 -3.31 -13.99 -14.94
CA THR A 137 -1.98 -14.30 -15.49
C THR A 137 -1.32 -15.52 -14.83
N LEU A 138 -1.63 -15.81 -13.57
CA LEU A 138 -1.19 -17.03 -12.87
C LEU A 138 -1.94 -18.29 -13.33
N ILE A 139 -3.21 -18.18 -13.74
CA ILE A 139 -3.97 -19.31 -14.29
C ILE A 139 -3.28 -19.87 -15.56
N PRO A 140 -2.98 -19.07 -16.59
CA PRO A 140 -2.18 -19.52 -17.72
C PRO A 140 -0.83 -20.10 -17.29
N LEU A 141 -0.13 -19.49 -16.32
CA LEU A 141 1.17 -19.99 -15.85
C LEU A 141 1.05 -21.41 -15.25
N ARG A 142 -0.08 -21.72 -14.61
CA ARG A 142 -0.34 -23.03 -14.00
C ARG A 142 -0.77 -24.10 -15.01
N TYR A 143 -1.61 -23.76 -15.98
CA TYR A 143 -2.32 -24.73 -16.81
C TYR A 143 -1.83 -24.80 -18.26
N TRP A 144 -1.04 -23.82 -18.72
CA TRP A 144 -0.50 -23.84 -20.08
C TRP A 144 0.59 -24.92 -20.21
N PRO A 145 0.46 -25.87 -21.17
CA PRO A 145 1.45 -26.93 -21.36
C PRO A 145 2.85 -26.44 -21.74
N GLY A 146 2.94 -25.25 -22.35
CA GLY A 146 4.21 -24.62 -22.71
C GLY A 146 4.89 -23.89 -21.54
N SER A 147 4.25 -23.79 -20.38
CA SER A 147 4.82 -23.12 -19.21
C SER A 147 6.10 -23.84 -18.77
N GLN A 148 7.21 -23.11 -18.70
CA GLN A 148 8.56 -23.60 -18.40
C GLN A 148 9.16 -24.57 -19.43
N VAL A 149 8.46 -24.80 -20.54
CA VAL A 149 8.96 -25.58 -21.68
C VAL A 149 9.35 -24.63 -22.80
N ASP A 150 8.42 -23.75 -23.20
CA ASP A 150 8.72 -22.61 -24.07
C ASP A 150 9.18 -21.42 -23.21
N ILE A 151 10.47 -21.17 -23.33
CA ILE A 151 11.21 -20.12 -22.63
C ILE A 151 10.62 -18.74 -22.91
N TRP A 152 10.40 -18.43 -24.18
CA TRP A 152 10.06 -17.08 -24.60
C TRP A 152 8.60 -16.78 -24.28
N GLY A 153 7.70 -17.75 -24.45
CA GLY A 153 6.33 -17.64 -23.97
C GLY A 153 6.24 -17.56 -22.45
N THR A 154 7.07 -18.32 -21.72
CA THR A 154 7.16 -18.23 -20.25
C THR A 154 7.68 -16.87 -19.80
N TYR A 155 8.74 -16.38 -20.43
CA TYR A 155 9.31 -15.05 -20.16
C TYR A 155 8.29 -13.94 -20.44
N ALA A 156 7.57 -14.01 -21.57
CA ALA A 156 6.52 -13.06 -21.90
C ALA A 156 5.41 -13.07 -20.85
N LEU A 157 4.95 -14.26 -20.43
CA LEU A 157 3.93 -14.41 -19.41
C LEU A 157 4.39 -13.86 -18.05
N LEU A 158 5.60 -14.21 -17.60
CA LEU A 158 6.18 -13.68 -16.36
C LEU A 158 6.38 -12.17 -16.42
N THR A 159 6.77 -11.63 -17.58
CA THR A 159 6.87 -10.18 -17.81
C THR A 159 5.51 -9.50 -17.62
N VAL A 160 4.44 -10.09 -18.15
CA VAL A 160 3.08 -9.58 -17.99
C VAL A 160 2.61 -9.69 -16.53
N ILE A 161 2.87 -10.81 -15.84
CA ILE A 161 2.54 -10.96 -14.41
C ILE A 161 3.22 -9.85 -13.59
N LEU A 162 4.51 -9.64 -13.79
CA LEU A 162 5.33 -8.68 -13.04
C LEU A 162 5.08 -7.21 -13.42
N SER A 163 4.45 -6.96 -14.57
CA SER A 163 4.03 -5.62 -15.00
C SER A 163 2.81 -5.08 -14.26
N SER A 164 2.17 -5.90 -13.41
CA SER A 164 1.05 -5.48 -12.58
C SER A 164 1.39 -4.21 -11.78
N PRO A 165 0.43 -3.25 -11.65
CA PRO A 165 0.66 -2.02 -10.90
C PRO A 165 1.07 -2.33 -9.45
N PRO A 166 2.05 -1.61 -8.90
CA PRO A 166 2.61 -1.94 -7.61
C PRO A 166 1.68 -1.50 -6.48
N VAL A 167 1.21 -2.48 -5.70
CA VAL A 167 0.24 -2.27 -4.61
C VAL A 167 0.81 -1.43 -3.45
N TRP A 168 2.14 -1.36 -3.31
CA TRP A 168 2.80 -0.71 -2.19
C TRP A 168 2.41 0.76 -1.98
N ALA A 169 2.32 1.52 -3.05
CA ALA A 169 2.12 2.97 -3.02
C ALA A 169 0.66 3.27 -2.69
N LEU A 170 -0.25 2.48 -3.27
CA LEU A 170 -1.68 2.53 -2.97
C LEU A 170 -1.94 2.14 -1.52
N SER A 171 -1.34 1.06 -1.02
CA SER A 171 -1.53 0.63 0.37
C SER A 171 -1.00 1.63 1.40
N ILE A 172 0.15 2.26 1.14
CA ILE A 172 0.72 3.28 2.03
C ILE A 172 -0.15 4.54 2.02
N SER A 173 -0.59 4.98 0.84
CA SER A 173 -1.50 6.12 0.70
C SER A 173 -2.84 5.86 1.39
N TRP A 174 -3.39 4.66 1.21
CA TRP A 174 -4.66 4.26 1.82
C TRP A 174 -4.57 4.18 3.35
N CYS A 175 -3.50 3.58 3.86
CA CYS A 175 -3.19 3.54 5.28
C CYS A 175 -3.05 4.96 5.85
N SER A 176 -2.28 5.82 5.17
CA SER A 176 -2.05 7.22 5.55
C SER A 176 -3.33 8.05 5.62
N ALA A 177 -4.28 7.81 4.70
CA ALA A 177 -5.59 8.44 4.70
C ALA A 177 -6.47 7.96 5.88
N ASN A 178 -6.36 6.68 6.25
CA ASN A 178 -7.22 6.05 7.27
C ASN A 178 -6.66 6.09 8.70
N SER A 179 -5.41 6.51 8.93
CA SER A 179 -4.85 6.66 10.29
C SER A 179 -5.32 7.95 11.00
N ASN A 180 -5.67 9.01 10.25
CA ASN A 180 -6.23 10.29 10.72
C ASN A 180 -5.49 10.99 11.90
N SER A 181 -4.20 10.70 12.12
CA SER A 181 -3.31 11.55 12.90
C SER A 181 -1.88 11.39 12.40
N VAL A 182 -1.05 12.43 12.53
CA VAL A 182 0.32 12.41 11.99
C VAL A 182 1.18 11.31 12.65
N ARG A 183 0.97 11.07 13.95
CA ARG A 183 1.70 10.06 14.74
C ARG A 183 1.32 8.63 14.35
N SER A 184 0.02 8.35 14.26
CA SER A 184 -0.48 7.04 13.84
C SER A 184 -0.06 6.74 12.40
N ARG A 185 -0.10 7.72 11.49
CA ARG A 185 0.33 7.57 10.09
C ARG A 185 1.76 7.05 9.95
N ALA A 186 2.71 7.56 10.74
CA ALA A 186 4.10 7.09 10.71
C ALA A 186 4.24 5.64 11.19
N VAL A 187 3.58 5.29 12.30
CA VAL A 187 3.60 3.93 12.85
C VAL A 187 2.91 2.95 11.91
N SER A 188 1.76 3.32 11.36
CA SER A 188 1.02 2.49 10.43
C SER A 188 1.78 2.25 9.12
N ALA A 189 2.50 3.25 8.61
CA ALA A 189 3.38 3.07 7.44
C ALA A 189 4.53 2.08 7.72
N ALA A 190 5.14 2.15 8.92
CA ALA A 190 6.15 1.17 9.34
C ALA A 190 5.55 -0.24 9.46
N LEU A 191 4.33 -0.35 9.98
CA LEU A 191 3.60 -1.62 10.06
C LEU A 191 3.31 -2.23 8.69
N VAL A 192 2.78 -1.46 7.75
CA VAL A 192 2.59 -1.91 6.35
C VAL A 192 3.88 -2.49 5.78
N ASN A 193 5.02 -1.84 6.05
CA ASN A 193 6.33 -2.33 5.60
C ASN A 193 6.73 -3.64 6.31
N MET A 194 6.54 -3.76 7.62
CA MET A 194 6.81 -5.01 8.34
C MET A 194 5.98 -6.18 7.78
N PHE A 195 4.68 -5.99 7.55
CA PHE A 195 3.84 -7.00 6.90
C PHE A 195 4.33 -7.34 5.48
N SER A 196 4.79 -6.35 4.71
CA SER A 196 5.42 -6.57 3.40
C SER A 196 6.66 -7.48 3.48
N GLN A 197 7.52 -7.26 4.48
CA GLN A 197 8.71 -8.08 4.68
C GLN A 197 8.35 -9.50 5.17
N THR A 198 7.35 -9.63 6.04
CA THR A 198 6.82 -10.95 6.42
C THR A 198 6.27 -11.70 5.20
N ALA A 199 5.53 -11.02 4.32
CA ALA A 199 5.06 -11.59 3.07
C ALA A 199 6.20 -12.07 2.17
N ASN A 200 7.31 -11.32 2.10
CA ASN A 200 8.49 -11.73 1.33
C ASN A 200 9.14 -13.00 1.87
N ILE A 201 9.18 -13.16 3.19
CA ILE A 201 9.66 -14.39 3.85
C ILE A 201 8.74 -15.57 3.52
N ILE A 202 7.42 -15.39 3.64
CA ILE A 202 6.43 -16.43 3.31
C ILE A 202 6.52 -16.81 1.83
N GLY A 203 6.52 -15.82 0.94
CA GLY A 203 6.59 -16.01 -0.51
C GLY A 203 7.84 -16.78 -0.93
N SER A 204 9.01 -16.46 -0.36
CA SER A 204 10.26 -17.14 -0.69
C SER A 204 10.23 -18.66 -0.43
N ASN A 205 9.27 -19.15 0.37
CA ASN A 205 9.08 -20.57 0.70
C ASN A 205 7.96 -21.26 -0.09
N ILE A 206 7.25 -20.55 -0.98
CA ILE A 206 6.16 -21.14 -1.80
C ILE A 206 6.72 -22.08 -2.87
N TYR A 207 7.73 -21.63 -3.61
CA TYR A 207 8.38 -22.45 -4.61
C TYR A 207 9.45 -23.33 -3.98
N ARG A 208 9.18 -24.64 -3.96
CA ARG A 208 10.03 -25.64 -3.32
C ARG A 208 10.80 -26.47 -4.34
N ALA A 209 11.89 -27.09 -3.90
CA ALA A 209 12.78 -27.83 -4.80
C ALA A 209 12.18 -29.15 -5.32
N ASP A 210 11.28 -29.76 -4.56
CA ASP A 210 10.54 -30.99 -4.91
C ASP A 210 9.51 -30.77 -6.03
N ASP A 211 9.04 -29.53 -6.22
CA ASP A 211 8.06 -29.16 -7.25
C ASP A 211 8.73 -28.67 -8.56
N LYS A 212 10.06 -28.79 -8.67
CA LYS A 212 10.80 -28.48 -9.90
C LYS A 212 10.44 -29.49 -11.02
N PRO A 213 10.43 -29.06 -12.29
CA PRO A 213 10.71 -27.71 -12.81
C PRO A 213 9.47 -26.84 -13.03
N LEU A 214 8.25 -27.41 -12.95
CA LEU A 214 6.99 -26.77 -13.35
C LEU A 214 6.27 -26.01 -12.21
N TYR A 215 6.65 -26.28 -10.97
CA TYR A 215 6.13 -25.64 -9.76
C TYR A 215 4.60 -25.61 -9.67
N HIS A 216 3.96 -26.72 -10.03
CA HIS A 216 2.51 -26.83 -10.12
C HIS A 216 1.82 -26.57 -8.78
N ARG A 217 2.39 -27.10 -7.68
CA ARG A 217 1.86 -26.86 -6.34
C ARG A 217 2.00 -25.39 -5.96
N GLY A 218 3.17 -24.80 -6.17
CA GLY A 218 3.42 -23.39 -5.86
C GLY A 218 2.49 -22.46 -6.65
N ASN A 219 2.32 -22.71 -7.95
CA ASN A 219 1.43 -21.93 -8.81
C ASN A 219 -0.04 -22.06 -8.37
N THR A 220 -0.47 -23.24 -7.94
CA THR A 220 -1.84 -23.45 -7.41
C THR A 220 -2.05 -22.68 -6.10
N GLN A 221 -1.06 -22.70 -5.20
CA GLN A 221 -1.10 -21.93 -3.96
C GLN A 221 -1.17 -20.42 -4.23
N LEU A 222 -0.39 -19.93 -5.19
CA LEU A 222 -0.39 -18.52 -5.62
C LEU A 222 -1.74 -18.08 -6.16
N VAL A 223 -2.42 -18.92 -6.96
CA VAL A 223 -3.79 -18.64 -7.42
C VAL A 223 -4.75 -18.53 -6.24
N GLY A 224 -4.67 -19.45 -5.27
CA GLY A 224 -5.48 -19.37 -4.05
C GLY A 224 -5.22 -18.10 -3.23
N ILE A 225 -3.95 -17.70 -3.10
CA ILE A 225 -3.55 -16.46 -2.42
C ILE A 225 -4.07 -15.23 -3.20
N ALA A 226 -4.06 -15.26 -4.53
CA ALA A 226 -4.59 -14.17 -5.35
C ALA A 226 -6.12 -14.02 -5.20
N PHE A 227 -6.86 -15.13 -5.09
CA PHE A 227 -8.28 -15.08 -4.72
C PHE A 227 -8.49 -14.56 -3.29
N GLY A 228 -7.64 -14.98 -2.33
CA GLY A 228 -7.66 -14.44 -0.97
C GLY A 228 -7.38 -12.94 -0.95
N PHE A 229 -6.44 -12.46 -1.76
CA PHE A 229 -6.14 -11.04 -1.94
C PHE A 229 -7.36 -10.29 -2.50
N ALA A 230 -7.96 -10.76 -3.59
CA ALA A 230 -9.18 -10.17 -4.14
C ALA A 230 -10.33 -10.14 -3.12
N GLY A 231 -10.55 -11.24 -2.40
CA GLY A 231 -11.54 -11.33 -1.32
C GLY A 231 -11.26 -10.35 -0.19
N SER A 232 -10.01 -10.23 0.25
CA SER A 232 -9.61 -9.28 1.29
C SER A 232 -9.86 -7.82 0.89
N CYS A 233 -9.70 -7.48 -0.40
CA CYS A 233 -10.01 -6.14 -0.91
C CYS A 233 -11.51 -5.84 -0.81
N LEU A 234 -12.35 -6.79 -1.24
CA LEU A 234 -13.81 -6.65 -1.19
C LEU A 234 -14.31 -6.61 0.26
N LEU A 235 -13.77 -7.46 1.14
CA LEU A 235 -14.10 -7.46 2.57
C LEU A 235 -13.68 -6.15 3.25
N THR A 236 -12.50 -5.61 2.91
CA THR A 236 -12.03 -4.33 3.44
C THR A 236 -12.95 -3.19 2.99
N LYS A 237 -13.36 -3.17 1.71
CA LYS A 237 -14.34 -2.20 1.21
C LYS A 237 -15.67 -2.30 1.96
N ALA A 238 -16.22 -3.51 2.08
CA ALA A 238 -17.48 -3.75 2.80
C ALA A 238 -17.38 -3.31 4.27
N TYR A 239 -16.26 -3.61 4.93
CA TYR A 239 -15.98 -3.21 6.31
C TYR A 239 -16.00 -1.69 6.47
N TYR A 240 -15.29 -0.93 5.62
CA TYR A 240 -15.28 0.53 5.71
C TYR A 240 -16.61 1.18 5.35
N ILE A 241 -17.36 0.63 4.38
CA ILE A 241 -18.73 1.08 4.11
C ILE A 241 -19.62 0.88 5.33
N TYR A 242 -19.55 -0.31 5.96
CA TYR A 242 -20.31 -0.61 7.17
C TYR A 242 -19.94 0.34 8.32
N ARG A 243 -18.65 0.57 8.56
CA ARG A 243 -18.16 1.49 9.60
C ARG A 243 -18.63 2.92 9.36
N ASN A 244 -18.55 3.40 8.11
CA ASN A 244 -19.03 4.74 7.76
C ASN A 244 -20.54 4.85 7.98
N LYS A 245 -21.35 3.89 7.48
CA LYS A 245 -22.81 3.88 7.70
C LYS A 245 -23.19 3.85 9.18
N HIS A 246 -22.48 3.05 9.98
CA HIS A 246 -22.73 2.99 11.42
C HIS A 246 -22.44 4.35 12.10
N ARG A 247 -21.37 5.04 11.70
CA ARG A 247 -21.05 6.38 12.18
C ARG A 247 -22.04 7.42 11.71
N ASP A 248 -22.44 7.38 10.45
CA ASP A 248 -23.46 8.27 9.89
C ASP A 248 -24.77 8.15 10.67
N ALA A 249 -25.19 6.92 11.01
CA ALA A 249 -26.41 6.69 11.79
C ALA A 249 -26.36 7.22 13.24
N ILE A 250 -25.16 7.35 13.82
CA ILE A 250 -24.97 7.96 15.14
C ILE A 250 -24.90 9.49 14.98
N TRP A 251 -24.09 9.96 14.04
CA TRP A 251 -23.87 11.38 13.77
C TRP A 251 -25.15 12.11 13.36
N SER A 252 -25.99 11.48 12.53
CA SER A 252 -27.25 12.06 12.06
C SER A 252 -28.32 12.17 13.15
N LYS A 253 -28.15 11.50 14.30
CA LYS A 253 -29.05 11.60 15.45
C LYS A 253 -28.66 12.75 16.39
N MET A 254 -27.45 13.28 16.27
CA MET A 254 -26.97 14.39 17.08
C MET A 254 -27.47 15.72 16.50
N THR A 255 -27.91 16.61 17.38
CA THR A 255 -28.20 18.01 17.06
C THR A 255 -26.93 18.74 16.64
N THR A 256 -27.07 19.90 15.99
CA THR A 256 -25.92 20.70 15.53
C THR A 256 -25.03 21.14 16.71
N GLU A 257 -25.65 21.46 17.85
CA GLU A 257 -24.97 21.84 19.09
C GLU A 257 -24.17 20.67 19.68
N GLU A 258 -24.76 19.46 19.74
CA GLU A 258 -24.05 18.24 20.19
C GLU A 258 -22.89 17.87 19.26
N GLN A 259 -23.03 18.11 17.94
CA GLN A 259 -21.95 17.87 16.99
C GLN A 259 -20.78 18.84 17.18
N GLU A 260 -21.05 20.11 17.48
CA GLU A 260 -20.02 21.11 17.80
C GLU A 260 -19.35 20.81 19.13
N GLU A 261 -20.13 20.46 20.15
CA GLU A 261 -19.62 20.04 21.46
C GLU A 261 -18.72 18.80 21.31
N TYR A 262 -19.14 17.80 20.54
CA TYR A 262 -18.32 16.62 20.26
C TYR A 262 -16.98 17.00 19.61
N LYS A 263 -16.98 17.90 18.61
CA LYS A 263 -15.74 18.32 17.93
C LYS A 263 -14.75 19.00 18.89
N LEU A 264 -15.25 19.72 19.89
CA LEU A 264 -14.46 20.48 20.85
C LEU A 264 -14.00 19.64 22.06
N ALA A 265 -14.88 18.75 22.56
CA ALA A 265 -14.69 18.04 23.83
C ALA A 265 -14.37 16.54 23.69
N THR A 266 -14.37 15.99 22.47
CA THR A 266 -14.15 14.55 22.29
C THR A 266 -12.77 14.08 22.76
N THR A 267 -12.76 12.91 23.40
CA THR A 267 -11.53 12.17 23.73
C THR A 267 -11.13 11.16 22.66
N ASP A 268 -11.97 11.00 21.62
CA ASP A 268 -11.68 10.14 20.48
C ASP A 268 -10.57 10.74 19.63
N VAL A 269 -9.58 9.91 19.29
CA VAL A 269 -8.40 10.34 18.56
C VAL A 269 -8.33 9.63 17.21
N GLY A 270 -7.96 10.41 16.18
CA GLY A 270 -7.70 9.91 14.84
C GLY A 270 -8.91 9.23 14.23
N ASN A 271 -8.73 7.99 13.79
CA ASN A 271 -9.73 7.29 12.99
C ASN A 271 -10.90 6.76 13.81
N LYS A 272 -10.89 6.91 15.15
CA LYS A 272 -11.99 6.52 16.03
C LYS A 272 -13.07 7.60 16.17
N ARG A 273 -12.79 8.83 15.77
CA ARG A 273 -13.76 9.93 15.86
C ARG A 273 -14.99 9.68 14.99
N LEU A 274 -16.14 10.15 15.45
CA LEU A 274 -17.42 10.04 14.74
C LEU A 274 -17.52 10.94 13.51
N ASP A 275 -16.77 12.04 13.46
CA ASP A 275 -16.67 12.95 12.31
C ASP A 275 -15.69 12.44 11.24
N PHE A 276 -14.91 11.39 11.54
CA PHE A 276 -14.00 10.77 10.57
C PHE A 276 -14.73 9.75 9.67
N ARG A 277 -14.42 9.79 8.36
CA ARG A 277 -14.90 8.83 7.37
C ARG A 277 -13.73 8.06 6.77
N PHE A 278 -13.83 6.74 6.81
CA PHE A 278 -12.85 5.87 6.18
C PHE A 278 -12.92 5.99 4.67
N VAL A 279 -11.77 6.20 4.05
CA VAL A 279 -11.65 6.07 2.61
C VAL A 279 -11.62 4.60 2.26
N HIS A 280 -12.37 4.22 1.23
CA HIS A 280 -12.47 2.88 0.71
C HIS A 280 -12.37 2.92 -0.82
#